data_AF-A0A8C4YJJ8-F1
#
_entry.id   AF-A0A8C4YJJ8-F1
#
_cell.length_a   1.000
_cell.length_b   1.000
_cell.length_c   1.000
_cell.angle_alpha   90.00
_cell.angle_beta   90.00
_cell.angle_gamma   90.00
#
_symmetry.space_group_name_H-M   'P 1'
#
loop_
_entity.id
_entity.type
_entity.pdbx_description
1 polymer ?
#
loop_
_entity_poly.entity_id
_entity_poly.type
_entity_poly.pdbx_seq_one_letter_code
_entity_poly.pdbx_strand_id
1 'polypeptide(L)'
;MLGLFHIPLDECEELYHKLGSDVFKQNVIFGTMKMGWNHAFYDSDIWEKMLKERMGSDLMIETARNPRCPKVAAVSTIVNRGTPLKAFVFRNYNHLPGVKSHYIGGCQYKLWQAIRASSAAPGYFQEYVLGNDLHQDGGLLLNNPTALAVHECKCLWPKVPLQCVISLGTGRYESERKNSITYTSLKTKLTNVISSATDTEEVHTMLDGLLPPDTYFRFNPLMNEDIPLDENRKEKLSQLRTDGIRYIERNEEKIKKAAKILIQEKTVVQKFNEWIRLKACMCEGLPFFSKL
;
A
#
# COMPACT_ATOMS: atom_id res chain seq x y z
N MET A 1 -6.54 -1.09 9.22
CA MET A 1 -6.70 -1.79 10.52
C MET A 1 -5.83 -1.13 11.58
N LEU A 2 -4.50 -1.28 11.51
CA LEU A 2 -3.58 -0.68 12.50
C LEU A 2 -3.66 0.84 12.62
N GLY A 3 -3.48 1.58 11.52
CA GLY A 3 -3.40 3.06 11.58
C GLY A 3 -4.76 3.75 11.76
N LEU A 4 -5.77 3.32 11.01
CA LEU A 4 -7.08 3.99 10.98
C LEU A 4 -7.99 3.61 12.15
N PHE A 5 -8.00 2.34 12.55
CA PHE A 5 -8.89 1.81 13.59
C PHE A 5 -8.17 1.50 14.89
N HIS A 6 -6.83 1.67 14.95
CA HIS A 6 -6.01 1.41 16.14
C HIS A 6 -6.21 0.00 16.72
N ILE A 7 -6.51 -0.97 15.86
CA ILE A 7 -6.68 -2.38 16.22
C ILE A 7 -5.31 -2.94 16.65
N PRO A 8 -5.21 -3.70 17.75
CA PRO A 8 -3.97 -4.38 18.16
C PRO A 8 -3.42 -5.32 17.08
N LEU A 9 -2.11 -5.58 17.11
CA LEU A 9 -1.46 -6.45 16.12
C LEU A 9 -1.99 -7.88 16.15
N ASP A 10 -2.21 -8.44 17.35
CA ASP A 10 -2.72 -9.80 17.51
C ASP A 10 -4.12 -9.96 16.90
N GLU A 11 -5.01 -9.00 17.14
CA GLU A 11 -6.34 -8.98 16.54
C GLU A 11 -6.28 -8.76 15.02
N CYS A 12 -5.29 -8.00 14.52
CA CYS A 12 -5.07 -7.87 13.08
C CYS A 12 -4.65 -9.21 12.43
N GLU A 13 -3.81 -10.01 13.10
CA GLU A 13 -3.41 -11.35 12.64
C GLU A 13 -4.62 -12.29 12.59
N GLU A 14 -5.43 -12.32 13.66
CA GLU A 14 -6.67 -13.12 13.70
C GLU A 14 -7.65 -12.72 12.60
N LEU A 15 -7.83 -11.42 12.39
CA LEU A 15 -8.69 -10.89 11.34
C LEU A 15 -8.14 -11.24 9.95
N TYR A 16 -6.83 -11.25 9.74
CA TYR A 16 -6.20 -11.70 8.50
C TYR A 16 -6.51 -13.18 8.24
N HIS A 17 -6.35 -14.05 9.23
CA HIS A 17 -6.67 -15.47 9.10
C HIS A 17 -8.14 -15.72 8.77
N LYS A 18 -9.05 -15.00 9.45
CA LYS A 18 -10.49 -15.09 9.21
C LYS A 18 -10.83 -14.61 7.80
N LEU A 19 -10.27 -13.48 7.35
CA LEU A 19 -10.46 -12.97 5.99
C LEU A 19 -9.91 -13.92 4.94
N GLY A 20 -8.70 -14.44 5.10
CA GLY A 20 -8.14 -15.40 4.14
C GLY A 20 -9.01 -16.65 4.01
N SER A 21 -9.57 -17.12 5.11
CA SER A 21 -10.49 -18.26 5.11
C SER A 21 -11.83 -17.94 4.44
N ASP A 22 -12.36 -16.73 4.60
CA ASP A 22 -13.67 -16.35 4.05
C ASP A 22 -13.60 -15.89 2.58
N VAL A 23 -12.52 -15.21 2.20
CA VAL A 23 -12.29 -14.69 0.83
C VAL A 23 -11.83 -15.80 -0.12
N PHE A 24 -10.93 -16.68 0.34
CA PHE A 24 -10.35 -17.73 -0.51
C PHE A 24 -11.08 -19.08 -0.43
N LYS A 25 -12.32 -19.11 0.07
CA LYS A 25 -13.21 -20.27 -0.04
C LYS A 25 -13.52 -20.52 -1.52
N GLN A 26 -12.91 -21.57 -2.09
CA GLN A 26 -13.24 -22.03 -3.43
C GLN A 26 -14.69 -22.50 -3.47
N ASN A 27 -15.57 -21.75 -4.14
CA ASN A 27 -16.88 -22.27 -4.53
C ASN A 27 -16.69 -23.21 -5.73
N VAL A 28 -16.34 -24.47 -5.47
CA VAL A 28 -16.01 -25.52 -6.46
C VAL A 28 -17.11 -25.70 -7.51
N ILE A 29 -18.38 -25.41 -7.19
CA ILE A 29 -19.53 -25.56 -8.10
C ILE A 29 -19.70 -24.32 -9.01
N PHE A 30 -19.30 -23.13 -8.57
CA PHE A 30 -19.50 -21.86 -9.29
C PHE A 30 -18.28 -21.43 -10.12
N GLY A 31 -17.08 -21.90 -9.76
CA GLY A 31 -15.82 -21.59 -10.46
C GLY A 31 -15.76 -22.08 -11.92
N THR A 32 -16.51 -23.14 -12.25
CA THR A 32 -16.54 -23.70 -13.61
C THR A 32 -17.60 -23.02 -14.50
N MET A 33 -18.67 -22.45 -13.94
CA MET A 33 -19.74 -21.80 -14.72
C MET A 33 -19.49 -20.32 -15.01
N LYS A 34 -18.75 -19.59 -14.15
CA LYS A 34 -18.47 -18.14 -14.35
C LYS A 34 -17.17 -17.82 -15.10
N MET A 35 -16.26 -18.79 -15.27
CA MET A 35 -15.00 -18.60 -16.01
C MET A 35 -15.23 -18.16 -17.48
N GLY A 36 -16.40 -18.46 -18.04
CA GLY A 36 -16.76 -18.04 -19.39
C GLY A 36 -17.18 -16.57 -19.53
N TRP A 37 -17.62 -15.90 -18.46
CA TRP A 37 -18.27 -14.57 -18.55
C TRP A 37 -17.62 -13.49 -17.67
N ASN A 38 -16.97 -13.85 -16.54
CA ASN A 38 -16.26 -12.89 -15.68
C ASN A 38 -14.86 -13.45 -15.32
N HIS A 39 -13.80 -12.75 -15.74
CA HIS A 39 -12.39 -13.16 -15.59
C HIS A 39 -11.81 -13.08 -14.15
N ALA A 40 -12.53 -13.57 -13.13
CA ALA A 40 -12.07 -13.56 -11.73
C ALA A 40 -12.20 -14.95 -11.08
N PHE A 41 -11.17 -15.38 -10.35
CA PHE A 41 -11.13 -16.68 -9.68
C PHE A 41 -11.90 -16.67 -8.34
N TYR A 42 -11.99 -15.52 -7.67
CA TYR A 42 -12.67 -15.35 -6.40
C TYR A 42 -13.89 -14.43 -6.49
N ASP A 43 -14.85 -14.66 -5.57
CA ASP A 43 -16.06 -13.87 -5.47
C ASP A 43 -15.76 -12.48 -4.90
N SER A 44 -15.86 -11.48 -5.79
CA SER A 44 -15.61 -10.08 -5.45
C SER A 44 -16.74 -9.46 -4.63
N ASP A 45 -17.95 -10.02 -4.68
CA ASP A 45 -19.11 -9.51 -3.97
C ASP A 45 -19.02 -9.85 -2.47
N ILE A 46 -18.53 -11.05 -2.14
CA ILE A 46 -18.26 -11.47 -0.75
C ILE A 46 -17.18 -10.56 -0.15
N TRP A 47 -16.09 -10.31 -0.88
CA TRP A 47 -15.04 -9.41 -0.43
C TRP A 47 -15.56 -7.99 -0.20
N GLU A 48 -16.33 -7.45 -1.15
CA GLU A 48 -16.91 -6.12 -1.03
C GLU A 48 -17.88 -6.01 0.16
N LYS A 49 -18.73 -7.02 0.38
CA LYS A 49 -19.64 -7.05 1.53
C LYS A 49 -18.88 -7.03 2.86
N MET A 50 -17.85 -7.87 3.00
CA MET A 50 -17.01 -7.87 4.21
C MET A 50 -16.32 -6.52 4.43
N LEU A 51 -15.82 -5.89 3.37
CA LEU A 51 -15.21 -4.57 3.47
C LEU A 51 -16.22 -3.50 3.91
N LYS A 52 -17.44 -3.50 3.36
CA LYS A 52 -18.50 -2.56 3.75
C LYS A 52 -18.90 -2.72 5.21
N GLU A 53 -19.08 -3.97 5.66
CA GLU A 53 -19.45 -4.28 7.05
C GLU A 53 -18.38 -3.82 8.04
N ARG A 54 -17.09 -3.96 7.70
CA ARG A 54 -15.98 -3.68 8.61
C ARG A 54 -15.47 -2.25 8.58
N MET A 55 -15.48 -1.63 7.40
CA MET A 55 -14.87 -0.30 7.20
C MET A 55 -15.89 0.82 7.29
N GLY A 56 -17.19 0.50 7.29
CA GLY A 56 -18.27 1.48 7.36
C GLY A 56 -18.44 2.30 6.09
N SER A 57 -19.24 3.35 6.21
CA SER A 57 -19.62 4.24 5.09
C SER A 57 -18.86 5.56 5.05
N ASP A 58 -18.00 5.81 6.02
CA ASP A 58 -17.30 7.08 6.20
C ASP A 58 -16.32 7.34 5.05
N LEU A 59 -16.18 8.63 4.71
CA LEU A 59 -15.21 9.05 3.71
C LEU A 59 -13.80 8.98 4.29
N MET A 60 -12.81 8.68 3.45
CA MET A 60 -11.42 8.65 3.86
C MET A 60 -11.01 9.96 4.53
N ILE A 61 -11.37 11.12 3.96
CA ILE A 61 -11.05 12.43 4.55
C ILE A 61 -11.58 12.63 5.98
N GLU A 62 -12.66 11.95 6.36
CA GLU A 62 -13.24 12.08 7.70
C GLU A 62 -12.37 11.40 8.76
N THR A 63 -11.63 10.34 8.38
CA THR A 63 -10.67 9.69 9.29
C THR A 63 -9.58 10.65 9.78
N ALA A 64 -9.22 11.65 8.95
CA ALA A 64 -8.22 12.65 9.32
C ALA A 64 -8.72 13.70 10.31
N ARG A 65 -10.02 13.70 10.68
CA ARG A 65 -10.54 14.53 11.79
C ARG A 65 -9.97 14.09 13.14
N ASN A 66 -9.65 12.81 13.29
CA ASN A 66 -9.00 12.31 14.50
C ASN A 66 -7.50 12.64 14.48
N PRO A 67 -6.98 13.44 15.43
CA PRO A 67 -5.56 13.83 15.44
C PRO A 67 -4.61 12.65 15.69
N ARG A 68 -5.10 11.52 16.23
CA ARG A 68 -4.33 10.28 16.39
C ARG A 68 -4.32 9.41 15.13
N CYS A 69 -5.08 9.78 14.11
CA CYS A 69 -5.12 9.05 12.86
C CYS A 69 -3.98 9.51 11.93
N PRO A 70 -3.11 8.60 11.47
CA PRO A 70 -2.05 8.97 10.54
C PRO A 70 -2.62 9.38 9.18
N LYS A 71 -1.79 10.06 8.40
CA LYS A 71 -2.05 10.29 6.98
C LYS A 71 -1.88 8.95 6.25
N VAL A 72 -2.92 8.50 5.55
CA VAL A 72 -3.00 7.20 4.89
C VAL A 72 -3.33 7.40 3.42
N ALA A 73 -2.68 6.61 2.58
CA ALA A 73 -3.01 6.48 1.17
C ALA A 73 -3.02 5.00 0.74
N ALA A 74 -3.89 4.67 -0.21
CA ALA A 74 -3.96 3.38 -0.89
C ALA A 74 -3.87 3.62 -2.41
N VAL A 75 -3.25 2.69 -3.12
CA VAL A 75 -2.90 2.87 -4.54
C VAL A 75 -3.61 1.80 -5.37
N SER A 76 -4.16 2.22 -6.51
CA SER A 76 -4.72 1.32 -7.52
C SER A 76 -4.21 1.74 -8.90
N THR A 77 -4.43 0.90 -9.90
CA THR A 77 -4.10 1.17 -11.30
C THR A 77 -5.37 1.38 -12.10
N ILE A 78 -5.48 2.50 -12.81
CA ILE A 78 -6.57 2.73 -13.76
C ILE A 78 -6.20 2.14 -15.12
N VAL A 79 -7.07 1.26 -15.63
CA VAL A 79 -6.80 0.48 -16.84
C VAL A 79 -7.62 0.89 -18.07
N ASN A 80 -8.69 1.68 -17.89
CA ASN A 80 -9.59 2.07 -18.99
C ASN A 80 -9.32 3.47 -19.58
N ARG A 81 -8.25 4.16 -19.17
CA ARG A 81 -7.89 5.51 -19.67
C ARG A 81 -6.83 5.52 -20.78
N GLY A 82 -6.57 4.37 -21.40
CA GLY A 82 -5.54 4.20 -22.43
C GLY A 82 -4.14 4.00 -21.86
N THR A 83 -3.14 3.91 -22.74
CA THR A 83 -1.73 3.74 -22.39
C THR A 83 -0.98 5.08 -22.39
N PRO A 84 -0.06 5.34 -21.43
CA PRO A 84 0.32 4.46 -20.33
C PRO A 84 -0.75 4.38 -19.23
N LEU A 85 -0.79 3.24 -18.54
CA LEU A 85 -1.63 3.04 -17.36
C LEU A 85 -1.29 4.10 -16.29
N LYS A 86 -2.27 4.47 -15.46
CA LYS A 86 -2.09 5.53 -14.45
C LYS A 86 -2.36 5.01 -13.05
N ALA A 87 -1.47 5.31 -12.12
CA ALA A 87 -1.71 5.07 -10.71
C ALA A 87 -2.72 6.08 -10.14
N PHE A 88 -3.66 5.60 -9.34
CA PHE A 88 -4.65 6.39 -8.64
C PHE A 88 -4.49 6.27 -7.13
N VAL A 89 -4.43 7.42 -6.45
CA VAL A 89 -4.16 7.52 -5.02
C VAL A 89 -5.44 7.88 -4.27
N PHE A 90 -5.97 6.91 -3.52
CA PHE A 90 -6.99 7.15 -2.51
C PHE A 90 -6.31 7.63 -1.24
N ARG A 91 -6.73 8.76 -0.66
CA ARG A 91 -6.03 9.37 0.48
C ARG A 91 -6.99 9.95 1.51
N ASN A 92 -6.58 9.98 2.78
CA ASN A 92 -7.33 10.68 3.83
C ASN A 92 -6.91 12.13 4.04
N TYR A 93 -6.21 12.73 3.07
CA TYR A 93 -5.72 14.10 3.16
C TYR A 93 -5.84 14.83 1.84
N ASN A 94 -5.75 16.15 1.92
CA ASN A 94 -5.62 17.02 0.77
C ASN A 94 -4.28 17.73 0.78
N HIS A 95 -3.82 18.09 -0.42
CA HIS A 95 -2.66 18.93 -0.61
C HIS A 95 -3.03 20.40 -0.39
N LEU A 96 -2.00 21.21 -0.13
CA LEU A 96 -2.17 22.66 -0.01
C LEU A 96 -2.67 23.25 -1.35
N PRO A 97 -3.47 24.34 -1.33
CA PRO A 97 -3.86 25.04 -2.54
C PRO A 97 -2.64 25.38 -3.41
N GLY A 98 -2.71 25.09 -4.70
CA GLY A 98 -1.61 25.32 -5.65
C GLY A 98 -0.60 24.17 -5.77
N VAL A 99 -0.57 23.22 -4.83
CA VAL A 99 0.24 22.00 -4.96
C VAL A 99 -0.52 20.96 -5.78
N LYS A 100 0.04 20.60 -6.94
CA LYS A 100 -0.47 19.50 -7.77
C LYS A 100 0.43 18.28 -7.59
N SER A 101 -0.17 17.16 -7.19
CA SER A 101 0.54 15.88 -7.22
C SER A 101 0.64 15.35 -8.65
N HIS A 102 1.74 14.69 -8.95
CA HIS A 102 1.94 13.94 -10.18
C HIS A 102 0.91 12.80 -10.32
N TYR A 103 0.50 12.21 -9.21
CA TYR A 103 -0.46 11.11 -9.21
C TYR A 103 -1.88 11.64 -9.15
N ILE A 104 -2.74 11.06 -9.98
CA ILE A 104 -4.19 11.30 -9.90
C ILE A 104 -4.72 10.66 -8.62
N GLY A 105 -5.73 11.26 -8.01
CA GLY A 105 -6.21 10.78 -6.72
C GLY A 105 -7.20 11.73 -6.06
N GLY A 106 -7.75 11.29 -4.94
CA GLY A 106 -8.74 12.07 -4.19
C GLY A 106 -9.01 11.51 -2.79
N CYS A 107 -9.75 12.29 -2.01
CA CYS A 107 -10.07 11.98 -0.61
C CYS A 107 -11.57 11.78 -0.34
N GLN A 108 -12.40 11.97 -1.36
CA GLN A 108 -13.86 11.88 -1.33
C GLN A 108 -14.41 10.44 -1.44
N TYR A 109 -13.55 9.43 -1.25
CA TYR A 109 -13.90 8.03 -1.41
C TYR A 109 -14.08 7.36 -0.06
N LYS A 110 -14.92 6.33 0.00
CA LYS A 110 -15.07 5.51 1.21
C LYS A 110 -13.87 4.59 1.36
N LEU A 111 -13.54 4.24 2.61
CA LEU A 111 -12.39 3.39 2.89
C LEU A 111 -12.48 2.01 2.21
N TRP A 112 -13.66 1.38 2.22
CA TRP A 112 -13.86 0.10 1.57
C TRP A 112 -13.66 0.17 0.05
N GLN A 113 -13.97 1.31 -0.60
CA GLN A 113 -13.77 1.49 -2.04
C GLN A 113 -12.28 1.53 -2.37
N ALA A 114 -11.50 2.26 -1.56
CA ALA A 114 -10.06 2.35 -1.71
C ALA A 114 -9.40 0.96 -1.56
N ILE A 115 -9.81 0.18 -0.56
CA ILE A 115 -9.27 -1.17 -0.33
C ILE A 115 -9.71 -2.13 -1.45
N ARG A 116 -10.98 -2.09 -1.88
CA ARG A 116 -11.50 -2.94 -2.96
C ARG A 116 -10.82 -2.68 -4.29
N ALA A 117 -10.53 -1.41 -4.60
CA ALA A 117 -9.78 -1.00 -5.79
C ALA A 117 -8.31 -1.43 -5.70
N SER A 118 -7.67 -1.19 -4.56
CA SER A 118 -6.25 -1.49 -4.34
C SER A 118 -5.94 -2.99 -4.33
N SER A 119 -6.90 -3.85 -3.97
CA SER A 119 -6.74 -5.32 -3.87
C SER A 119 -7.29 -6.09 -5.07
N ALA A 120 -7.69 -5.40 -6.14
CA ALA A 120 -8.30 -6.02 -7.33
C ALA A 120 -7.23 -6.69 -8.22
N ALA A 121 -6.55 -7.71 -7.69
CA ALA A 121 -5.42 -8.37 -8.34
C ALA A 121 -5.88 -9.11 -9.63
N PRO A 122 -5.24 -8.86 -10.79
CA PRO A 122 -5.58 -9.52 -12.04
C PRO A 122 -5.51 -11.05 -11.92
N GLY A 123 -6.55 -11.74 -12.37
CA GLY A 123 -6.66 -13.21 -12.27
C GLY A 123 -7.06 -13.74 -10.89
N TYR A 124 -7.20 -12.88 -9.88
CA TYR A 124 -7.73 -13.21 -8.56
C TYR A 124 -9.12 -12.59 -8.38
N PHE A 125 -9.21 -11.26 -8.46
CA PHE A 125 -10.46 -10.52 -8.25
C PHE A 125 -10.89 -9.79 -9.51
N GLN A 126 -12.18 -9.50 -9.60
CA GLN A 126 -12.72 -8.70 -10.70
C GLN A 126 -12.27 -7.25 -10.54
N GLU A 127 -12.07 -6.59 -11.68
CA GLU A 127 -11.81 -5.16 -11.76
C GLU A 127 -12.93 -4.38 -11.05
N TYR A 128 -12.55 -3.27 -10.41
CA TYR A 128 -13.48 -2.46 -9.64
C TYR A 128 -13.85 -1.19 -10.41
N VAL A 129 -15.12 -1.06 -10.78
CA VAL A 129 -15.64 0.15 -11.44
C VAL A 129 -15.94 1.20 -10.38
N LEU A 130 -15.33 2.38 -10.51
CA LEU A 130 -15.58 3.52 -9.64
C LEU A 130 -15.80 4.79 -10.48
N GLY A 131 -17.07 5.18 -10.62
CA GLY A 131 -17.45 6.26 -11.53
C GLY A 131 -17.13 5.87 -12.97
N ASN A 132 -16.28 6.66 -13.64
CA ASN A 132 -15.85 6.40 -15.02
C ASN A 132 -14.54 5.61 -15.10
N ASP A 133 -13.95 5.23 -13.97
CA ASP A 133 -12.64 4.60 -13.90
C ASP A 133 -12.75 3.12 -13.57
N LEU A 134 -11.97 2.31 -14.28
CA LEU A 134 -11.82 0.89 -14.03
C LEU A 134 -10.50 0.66 -13.29
N HIS A 135 -10.60 0.22 -12.04
CA HIS A 135 -9.47 0.03 -11.15
C HIS A 135 -9.06 -1.44 -11.05
N GLN A 136 -7.75 -1.65 -11.11
CA GLN A 136 -7.06 -2.88 -10.74
C GLN A 136 -6.07 -2.63 -9.61
N ASP A 137 -5.49 -3.71 -9.08
CA ASP A 137 -4.50 -3.69 -8.01
C ASP A 137 -3.36 -2.71 -8.27
N GLY A 138 -2.94 -2.03 -7.21
CA GLY A 138 -1.80 -1.10 -7.24
C GLY A 138 -0.49 -1.79 -7.62
N GLY A 139 -0.34 -3.08 -7.31
CA GLY A 139 0.80 -3.92 -7.66
C GLY A 139 1.06 -4.08 -9.15
N LEU A 140 0.07 -3.76 -10.00
CA LEU A 140 0.23 -3.74 -11.46
C LEU A 140 1.22 -2.65 -11.94
N LEU A 141 1.33 -1.52 -11.22
CA LEU A 141 2.28 -0.45 -11.53
C LEU A 141 3.25 -0.13 -10.39
N LEU A 142 2.78 -0.19 -9.15
CA LEU A 142 3.45 0.32 -7.97
C LEU A 142 3.37 -0.71 -6.84
N ASN A 143 4.00 -1.87 -7.05
CA ASN A 143 4.09 -2.91 -6.03
C ASN A 143 4.93 -2.50 -4.80
N ASN A 144 5.84 -1.54 -4.99
CA ASN A 144 6.50 -0.82 -3.90
C ASN A 144 6.07 0.65 -3.89
N PRO A 145 5.08 1.06 -3.08
CA PRO A 145 4.56 2.43 -3.08
C PRO A 145 5.48 3.43 -2.38
N THR A 146 6.72 3.06 -1.99
CA THR A 146 7.60 3.94 -1.22
C THR A 146 7.95 5.23 -1.97
N ALA A 147 8.26 5.14 -3.27
CA ALA A 147 8.55 6.34 -4.07
C ALA A 147 7.32 7.27 -4.18
N LEU A 148 6.13 6.70 -4.33
CA LEU A 148 4.87 7.44 -4.31
C LEU A 148 4.63 8.09 -2.94
N ALA A 149 4.87 7.36 -1.84
CA ALA A 149 4.73 7.88 -0.49
C ALA A 149 5.70 9.06 -0.24
N VAL A 150 6.96 8.95 -0.67
CA VAL A 150 7.95 10.04 -0.59
C VAL A 150 7.48 11.26 -1.40
N HIS A 151 6.94 11.04 -2.59
CA HIS A 151 6.36 12.11 -3.41
C HIS A 151 5.17 12.80 -2.71
N GLU A 152 4.20 12.04 -2.21
CA GLU A 152 3.06 12.60 -1.49
C GLU A 152 3.49 13.33 -0.19
N CYS A 153 4.49 12.83 0.52
CA CYS A 153 5.08 13.52 1.67
C CYS A 153 5.69 14.87 1.27
N LYS A 154 6.36 14.97 0.11
CA LYS A 154 6.85 16.26 -0.40
C LYS A 154 5.71 17.19 -0.82
N CYS A 155 4.59 16.67 -1.33
CA CYS A 155 3.41 17.49 -1.62
C CYS A 155 2.75 18.02 -0.34
N LEU A 156 2.73 17.23 0.74
CA LEU A 156 2.21 17.64 2.04
C LEU A 156 3.16 18.60 2.77
N TRP A 157 4.46 18.35 2.70
CA TRP A 157 5.49 19.03 3.46
C TRP A 157 6.75 19.33 2.62
N PRO A 158 6.69 20.26 1.65
CA PRO A 158 7.74 20.46 0.63
C PRO A 158 9.11 20.90 1.17
N LYS A 159 9.20 21.35 2.42
CA LYS A 159 10.43 21.85 3.05
C LYS A 159 10.79 21.10 4.34
N VAL A 160 10.17 19.95 4.59
CA VAL A 160 10.43 19.14 5.78
C VAL A 160 11.24 17.91 5.34
N PRO A 161 12.46 17.72 5.84
CA PRO A 161 13.24 16.54 5.53
C PRO A 161 12.56 15.29 6.11
N LEU A 162 12.70 14.17 5.40
CA LEU A 162 12.25 12.89 5.91
C LEU A 162 13.23 12.43 7.00
N GLN A 163 12.70 12.14 8.19
CA GLN A 163 13.48 11.60 9.31
C GLN A 163 13.73 10.11 9.13
N CYS A 164 12.69 9.36 8.77
CA CYS A 164 12.74 7.92 8.61
C CYS A 164 11.67 7.46 7.63
N VAL A 165 12.03 6.53 6.77
CA VAL A 165 11.16 5.85 5.81
C VAL A 165 11.35 4.35 6.03
N ILE A 166 10.29 3.70 6.49
CA ILE A 166 10.28 2.24 6.65
C ILE A 166 9.42 1.65 5.54
N SER A 167 10.04 0.77 4.76
CA SER A 167 9.37 0.01 3.71
C SER A 167 9.34 -1.46 4.11
N LEU A 168 8.14 -2.01 4.27
CA LEU A 168 7.92 -3.40 4.64
C LEU A 168 7.50 -4.17 3.39
N GLY A 169 8.25 -5.21 3.06
CA GLY A 169 7.90 -6.17 2.01
C GLY A 169 7.20 -7.39 2.61
N THR A 170 6.41 -8.07 1.77
CA THR A 170 5.68 -9.29 2.13
C THR A 170 6.51 -10.57 1.97
N GLY A 171 7.83 -10.42 1.82
CA GLY A 171 8.75 -11.52 1.54
C GLY A 171 9.18 -11.55 0.08
N ARG A 172 10.39 -12.04 -0.16
CA ARG A 172 10.92 -12.34 -1.50
C ARG A 172 11.33 -13.79 -1.57
N TYR A 173 11.08 -14.42 -2.71
CA TYR A 173 11.55 -15.76 -3.02
C TYR A 173 12.45 -15.69 -4.25
N GLU A 174 13.67 -16.18 -4.12
CA GLU A 174 14.59 -16.32 -5.24
C GLU A 174 14.53 -17.77 -5.71
N SER A 175 13.86 -18.00 -6.84
CA SER A 175 13.88 -19.31 -7.50
C SER A 175 15.31 -19.64 -7.89
N GLU A 176 15.75 -20.87 -7.59
CA GLU A 176 16.91 -21.44 -8.26
C GLU A 176 16.68 -21.38 -9.78
N ARG A 177 17.71 -21.03 -10.56
CA ARG A 177 17.63 -20.93 -12.02
C ARG A 177 17.12 -22.26 -12.61
N LYS A 178 15.84 -22.31 -12.97
CA LYS A 178 15.28 -23.46 -13.69
C LYS A 178 15.70 -23.40 -15.15
N ASN A 179 16.59 -24.29 -15.56
CA ASN A 179 17.00 -24.49 -16.96
C ASN A 179 15.93 -25.22 -17.81
N SER A 180 14.69 -25.39 -17.33
CA SER A 180 13.65 -26.15 -18.04
C SER A 180 12.70 -25.23 -18.82
N ILE A 181 12.70 -25.39 -20.15
CA ILE A 181 11.73 -24.78 -21.07
C ILE A 181 10.37 -25.46 -20.83
N THR A 182 9.59 -24.92 -19.88
CA THR A 182 8.24 -25.43 -19.56
C THR A 182 7.24 -24.31 -19.78
N TYR A 183 6.11 -24.62 -20.42
CA TYR A 183 5.05 -23.64 -20.68
C TYR A 183 4.47 -23.13 -19.36
N THR A 184 4.66 -21.84 -19.08
CA THR A 184 4.06 -21.14 -17.93
C THR A 184 2.61 -20.75 -18.24
N SER A 185 1.72 -20.87 -17.25
CA SER A 185 0.32 -20.47 -17.40
C SER A 185 0.19 -18.97 -17.72
N LEU A 186 -0.90 -18.53 -18.34
CA LEU A 186 -1.16 -17.10 -18.60
C LEU A 186 -1.13 -16.27 -17.31
N LYS A 187 -1.63 -16.83 -16.20
CA LYS A 187 -1.53 -16.23 -14.86
C LYS A 187 -0.08 -16.04 -14.45
N THR A 188 0.76 -17.07 -14.60
CA THR A 188 2.19 -17.01 -14.27
C THR A 188 2.95 -16.02 -15.16
N LYS A 189 2.64 -15.96 -16.46
CA LYS A 189 3.22 -14.96 -17.37
C LYS A 189 2.84 -13.55 -16.97
N LEU A 190 1.56 -13.32 -16.65
CA LEU A 190 1.08 -12.03 -16.20
C LEU A 190 1.73 -11.62 -14.88
N THR A 191 1.75 -12.51 -13.88
CA THR A 191 2.44 -12.27 -12.60
C THR A 191 3.92 -11.97 -12.81
N ASN A 192 4.62 -12.69 -13.67
CA ASN A 192 6.04 -12.45 -13.95
C ASN A 192 6.28 -11.13 -14.69
N VAL A 193 5.43 -10.76 -15.65
CA VAL A 193 5.51 -9.46 -16.34
C VAL A 193 5.23 -8.33 -15.36
N ILE A 194 4.22 -8.48 -14.50
CA ILE A 194 3.91 -7.51 -13.45
C ILE A 194 5.09 -7.39 -12.49
N SER A 195 5.56 -8.48 -11.91
CA SER A 195 6.67 -8.45 -10.94
C SER A 195 7.98 -7.94 -11.55
N SER A 196 8.23 -8.20 -12.83
CA SER A 196 9.40 -7.67 -13.54
C SER A 196 9.25 -6.18 -13.90
N ALA A 197 8.03 -5.72 -14.18
CA ALA A 197 7.76 -4.32 -14.51
C ALA A 197 7.56 -3.43 -13.26
N THR A 198 7.23 -4.04 -12.13
CA THR A 198 7.01 -3.37 -10.84
C THR A 198 8.03 -3.82 -9.80
N ASP A 199 9.28 -3.99 -10.24
CA ASP A 199 10.34 -4.53 -9.41
C ASP A 199 10.51 -3.67 -8.14
N THR A 200 10.15 -4.29 -7.02
CA THR A 200 10.17 -3.65 -5.71
C THR A 200 11.59 -3.30 -5.29
N GLU A 201 12.60 -3.98 -5.85
CA GLU A 201 14.01 -3.81 -5.52
C GLU A 201 14.64 -2.66 -6.32
N GLU A 202 14.20 -2.35 -7.55
CA GLU A 202 14.66 -1.15 -8.27
C GLU A 202 14.29 0.13 -7.51
N VAL A 203 13.06 0.23 -7.04
CA VAL A 203 12.61 1.36 -6.20
C VAL A 203 13.42 1.42 -4.90
N HIS A 204 13.77 0.26 -4.33
CA HIS A 204 14.64 0.20 -3.15
C HIS A 204 16.03 0.75 -3.47
N THR A 205 16.70 0.29 -4.52
CA THR A 205 18.03 0.76 -4.94
C THR A 205 18.03 2.26 -5.26
N MET A 206 17.00 2.75 -5.96
CA MET A 206 16.86 4.17 -6.26
C MET A 206 16.75 5.01 -4.99
N LEU A 207 15.88 4.61 -4.05
CA LEU A 207 15.66 5.37 -2.81
C LEU A 207 16.86 5.29 -1.87
N ASP A 208 17.55 4.15 -1.81
CA ASP A 208 18.76 3.97 -1.01
C ASP A 208 19.91 4.87 -1.51
N GLY A 209 20.04 5.04 -2.83
CA GLY A 209 21.04 5.94 -3.42
C GLY A 209 20.69 7.44 -3.35
N LEU A 210 19.39 7.78 -3.31
CA LEU A 210 18.94 9.19 -3.35
C LEU A 210 18.65 9.77 -1.96
N LEU A 211 18.25 8.96 -0.99
CA LEU A 211 17.95 9.44 0.36
C LEU A 211 19.23 9.51 1.20
N PRO A 212 19.30 10.43 2.18
CA PRO A 212 20.44 10.49 3.08
C PRO A 212 20.64 9.17 3.84
N PRO A 213 21.88 8.86 4.27
CA PRO A 213 22.13 7.68 5.08
C PRO A 213 21.24 7.68 6.32
N ASP A 214 20.86 6.48 6.76
CA ASP A 214 20.01 6.26 7.95
C ASP A 214 18.60 6.87 7.86
N THR A 215 18.16 7.27 6.67
CA THR A 215 16.78 7.73 6.45
C THR A 215 15.87 6.61 5.96
N TYR A 216 16.39 5.65 5.20
CA TYR A 216 15.58 4.62 4.54
C TYR A 216 15.92 3.22 5.04
N PHE A 217 14.89 2.47 5.44
CA PHE A 217 15.01 1.10 5.93
C PHE A 217 14.01 0.21 5.20
N ARG A 218 14.53 -0.70 4.35
CA ARG A 218 13.74 -1.78 3.73
C ARG A 218 13.87 -3.06 4.56
N PHE A 219 12.73 -3.63 4.93
CA PHE A 219 12.63 -4.94 5.55
C PHE A 219 11.82 -5.85 4.64
N ASN A 220 12.50 -6.79 3.99
CA ASN A 220 11.89 -7.74 3.07
C ASN A 220 12.54 -9.11 3.29
N PRO A 221 11.88 -10.03 4.02
CA PRO A 221 12.48 -11.30 4.40
C PRO A 221 12.65 -12.24 3.20
N LEU A 222 13.76 -12.99 3.15
CA LEU A 222 13.94 -14.05 2.17
C LEU A 222 13.16 -15.29 2.63
N MET A 223 12.22 -15.73 1.82
CA MET A 223 11.39 -16.92 2.07
C MET A 223 12.10 -18.17 1.56
N ASN A 224 11.90 -19.30 2.25
CA ASN A 224 12.47 -20.58 1.81
C ASN A 224 11.69 -21.23 0.66
N GLU A 225 10.41 -20.90 0.53
CA GLU A 225 9.51 -21.48 -0.45
C GLU A 225 8.72 -20.39 -1.19
N ASP A 226 8.32 -20.73 -2.42
CA ASP A 226 7.41 -19.90 -3.21
C ASP A 226 5.96 -20.12 -2.71
N ILE A 227 5.47 -19.20 -1.90
CA ILE A 227 4.12 -19.27 -1.34
C ILE A 227 3.19 -18.38 -2.16
N PRO A 228 2.12 -18.95 -2.76
CA PRO A 228 1.19 -18.19 -3.58
C PRO A 228 0.35 -17.21 -2.75
N LEU A 229 -0.14 -16.15 -3.41
CA LEU A 229 -0.91 -15.07 -2.77
C LEU A 229 -2.21 -15.55 -2.10
N ASP A 230 -2.84 -16.59 -2.63
CA ASP A 230 -4.09 -17.19 -2.15
C ASP A 230 -3.90 -18.28 -1.09
N GLU A 231 -2.68 -18.47 -0.57
CA GLU A 231 -2.42 -19.47 0.47
C GLU A 231 -3.14 -19.11 1.78
N ASN A 232 -3.96 -20.03 2.27
CA ASN A 232 -4.70 -19.87 3.53
C ASN A 232 -4.45 -21.00 4.54
N ARG A 233 -3.62 -22.01 4.19
CA ARG A 233 -3.30 -23.12 5.09
C ARG A 233 -2.48 -22.65 6.26
N LYS A 234 -2.93 -23.00 7.47
CA LYS A 234 -2.27 -22.63 8.74
C LYS A 234 -0.80 -23.04 8.77
N GLU A 235 -0.45 -24.19 8.23
CA GLU A 235 0.94 -24.68 8.19
C GLU A 235 1.87 -23.72 7.41
N LYS A 236 1.44 -23.26 6.24
CA LYS A 236 2.20 -22.33 5.40
C LYS A 236 2.25 -20.93 5.99
N LEU A 237 1.17 -20.47 6.61
CA LEU A 237 1.17 -19.19 7.32
C LEU A 237 2.08 -19.22 8.56
N SER A 238 2.12 -20.34 9.29
CA SER A 238 3.08 -20.54 10.38
C SER A 238 4.52 -20.53 9.88
N GLN A 239 4.79 -21.13 8.71
CA GLN A 239 6.12 -21.09 8.07
C GLN A 239 6.54 -19.65 7.73
N LEU A 240 5.64 -18.85 7.13
CA LEU A 240 5.88 -17.42 6.86
C LEU A 240 6.22 -16.67 8.15
N ARG A 241 5.49 -16.94 9.24
CA ARG A 241 5.76 -16.34 10.55
C ARG A 241 7.14 -16.73 11.07
N THR A 242 7.52 -18.01 11.00
CA THR A 242 8.85 -18.47 11.41
C THR A 242 9.96 -17.81 10.60
N ASP A 243 9.79 -17.70 9.28
CA ASP A 243 10.78 -17.07 8.41
C ASP A 243 10.90 -15.56 8.69
N GLY A 244 9.77 -14.89 9.00
CA GLY A 244 9.75 -13.50 9.47
C GLY A 244 10.50 -13.31 10.79
N ILE A 245 10.28 -14.18 11.78
CA ILE A 245 10.99 -14.12 13.07
C ILE A 245 12.49 -14.33 12.87
N ARG A 246 12.89 -15.34 12.09
CA ARG A 246 14.30 -15.59 11.78
C ARG A 246 14.96 -14.40 11.08
N TYR A 247 14.23 -13.72 10.20
CA TYR A 247 14.71 -12.51 9.55
C TYR A 247 14.92 -11.36 10.55
N ILE A 248 13.98 -11.17 11.48
CA ILE A 248 14.07 -10.17 12.55
C ILE A 248 15.31 -10.43 13.42
N GLU A 249 15.52 -11.68 13.86
CA GLU A 249 16.68 -12.08 14.65
C GLU A 249 18.01 -11.78 13.94
N ARG A 250 18.09 -12.09 12.63
CA ARG A 250 19.29 -11.80 11.82
C ARG A 250 19.54 -10.31 11.60
N ASN A 251 18.49 -9.49 11.63
CA ASN A 251 18.56 -8.05 11.33
C ASN A 251 18.25 -7.19 12.56
N GLU A 252 18.45 -7.74 13.76
CA GLU A 252 18.08 -7.11 15.03
C GLU A 252 18.68 -5.70 15.16
N GLU A 253 19.97 -5.55 14.82
CA GLU A 253 20.67 -4.26 14.88
C GLU A 253 20.09 -3.22 13.91
N LYS A 254 19.66 -3.65 12.71
CA LYS A 254 18.99 -2.75 11.74
C LYS A 254 17.64 -2.29 12.28
N ILE A 255 16.88 -3.19 12.91
CA ILE A 255 15.58 -2.88 13.51
C ILE A 255 15.75 -1.94 14.71
N LYS A 256 16.71 -2.22 15.60
CA LYS A 256 17.05 -1.34 16.74
C LYS A 256 17.44 0.06 16.26
N LYS A 257 18.24 0.15 15.19
CA LYS A 257 18.63 1.43 14.59
C LYS A 257 17.41 2.19 14.05
N ALA A 258 16.56 1.54 13.27
CA ALA A 258 15.33 2.14 12.74
C ALA A 258 14.39 2.61 13.88
N ALA A 259 14.20 1.78 14.92
CA ALA A 259 13.39 2.12 16.08
C ALA A 259 13.96 3.32 16.85
N LYS A 260 15.29 3.36 17.07
CA LYS A 260 15.96 4.49 17.72
C LYS A 260 15.72 5.80 16.96
N ILE A 261 15.77 5.77 15.63
CA ILE A 261 15.53 6.96 14.79
C ILE A 261 14.05 7.35 14.80
N LEU A 262 13.13 6.39 14.76
CA LEU A 262 11.69 6.68 14.83
C LEU A 262 11.25 7.33 16.14
N ILE A 263 11.84 6.90 17.26
CA ILE A 263 11.47 7.39 18.61
C ILE A 263 12.10 8.76 18.91
N GLN A 264 13.05 9.21 18.09
CA GLN A 264 13.64 10.55 18.27
C GLN A 264 12.57 11.63 18.18
N GLU A 265 12.38 12.34 19.29
CA GLU A 265 11.52 13.50 19.34
C GLU A 265 12.14 14.68 18.60
N LYS A 266 11.26 15.51 18.03
CA LYS A 266 11.66 16.79 17.44
C LYS A 266 12.30 17.68 18.51
N THR A 267 13.44 18.27 18.17
CA THR A 267 14.10 19.25 19.04
C THR A 267 13.23 20.49 19.20
N VAL A 268 13.47 21.27 20.27
CA VAL A 268 12.74 22.53 20.52
C VAL A 268 12.85 23.49 19.34
N VAL A 269 14.03 23.55 18.71
CA VAL A 269 14.29 24.37 17.52
C VAL A 269 13.46 23.88 16.32
N GLN A 270 13.36 22.58 16.09
CA GLN A 270 12.52 22.02 15.03
C GLN A 270 11.03 22.33 15.28
N LYS A 271 10.55 22.13 16.51
CA LYS A 271 9.16 22.45 16.92
C LYS A 271 8.85 23.93 16.68
N PHE A 272 9.77 24.81 17.06
CA PHE A 272 9.62 26.26 16.86
C PHE A 272 9.61 26.65 15.37
N ASN A 273 10.54 26.11 14.58
CA ASN A 273 10.59 26.36 13.13
C ASN A 273 9.33 25.86 12.41
N GLU A 274 8.80 24.69 12.80
CA GLU A 274 7.53 24.18 12.26
C GLU A 274 6.35 25.08 12.64
N TRP A 275 6.30 25.55 13.88
CA TRP A 275 5.27 26.47 14.34
C TRP A 275 5.27 27.79 13.55
N ILE A 276 6.45 28.40 13.36
CA ILE A 276 6.60 29.61 12.52
C ILE A 276 6.12 29.34 11.11
N ARG A 277 6.53 28.23 10.50
CA ARG A 277 6.14 27.87 9.11
C ARG A 277 4.64 27.66 8.98
N LEU A 278 4.02 26.98 9.96
CA LEU A 278 2.58 26.76 9.97
C LEU A 278 1.83 28.10 10.08
N LYS A 279 2.30 29.02 10.94
CA LYS A 279 1.74 30.38 11.03
C LYS A 279 1.91 31.16 9.74
N ALA A 280 3.08 31.12 9.10
CA ALA A 280 3.30 31.77 7.81
C ALA A 280 2.34 31.25 6.73
N CYS A 281 2.17 29.92 6.61
CA CYS A 281 1.25 29.33 5.63
C CYS A 281 -0.22 29.69 5.91
N MET A 282 -0.62 29.80 7.18
CA MET A 282 -1.97 30.25 7.54
C MET A 282 -2.20 31.74 7.22
N CYS A 283 -1.16 32.57 7.41
CA CYS A 283 -1.23 34.01 7.15
C CYS A 283 -1.17 34.34 5.65
N GLU A 284 -0.38 33.61 4.85
CA GLU A 284 -0.33 33.78 3.39
C GLU A 284 -1.63 33.36 2.68
N GLY A 285 -2.48 32.56 3.32
CA GLY A 285 -3.80 32.17 2.83
C GLY A 285 -4.92 33.18 3.12
N LEU A 286 -4.67 34.24 3.89
CA LEU A 286 -5.61 35.34 4.08
C LEU A 286 -5.30 36.46 3.08
N PRO A 287 -6.27 36.94 2.29
CA PRO A 287 -6.08 38.09 1.43
C PRO A 287 -6.10 39.38 2.27
N PHE A 288 -5.15 39.54 3.19
CA PHE A 288 -4.86 40.82 3.82
C PHE A 288 -3.91 41.58 2.91
N PHE A 289 -4.44 42.08 1.81
CA PHE A 289 -4.07 43.33 1.12
C PHE A 289 -4.94 43.41 -0.15
N SER A 290 -6.26 43.54 0.03
CA SER A 290 -7.06 44.19 -1.01
C SER A 290 -6.65 45.66 -1.01
N LYS A 291 -6.12 46.11 -2.14
CA LYS A 291 -5.78 47.49 -2.44
C LYS A 291 -6.78 48.48 -1.84
N LEU A 292 -6.28 49.39 -1.01
CA LEU A 292 -6.66 50.80 -1.02
C LEU A 292 -5.39 51.63 -0.87
#